data_AF-A0A560T0P1-F1
#
_entry.id   AF-A0A560T0P1-F1
#
_cell.length_a   1.000
_cell.length_b   1.000
_cell.length_c   1.000
_cell.angle_alpha   90.00
_cell.angle_beta   90.00
_cell.angle_gamma   90.00
#
_symmetry.space_group_name_H-M   'P 1'
#
loop_
_entity.id
_entity.type
_entity.pdbx_description
1 polymer ?
#
loop_
_entity_poly.entity_id
_entity_poly.type
_entity_poly.pdbx_seq_one_letter_code
_entity_poly.pdbx_strand_id
1 'polypeptide(L)'
;MKTFLSVLVLAMAVTAHAEPFKGASPESFEHATKQMSALSKAMSDGAAILKGGDLTAVGAHSQYISSMVDSAKKQFGNTAFEPLGSCFVASNASRTWWSAQVAAAHHGGVEKKTGAIKGALDEFHEKRDDCLRSANPESSAKVNAGRDTDLKEKTGGDRECLTVFTVDPETKEVVEKPKPSHCMG
;
A
#
# COMPACT_ATOMS: atom_id res chain seq x y z
N MET A 1 7.42 63.18 -1.74
CA MET A 1 6.53 62.01 -1.62
C MET A 1 7.23 60.85 -2.31
N LYS A 2 7.67 59.82 -1.57
CA LYS A 2 8.43 58.67 -2.08
C LYS A 2 7.54 57.44 -1.98
N THR A 3 7.12 56.90 -3.11
CA THR A 3 6.36 55.66 -3.25
C THR A 3 7.33 54.48 -3.16
N PHE A 4 7.16 53.63 -2.15
CA PHE A 4 7.81 52.32 -2.07
C PHE A 4 6.94 51.30 -2.80
N LEU A 5 7.41 50.78 -3.93
CA LEU A 5 6.88 49.56 -4.55
C LEU A 5 7.57 48.37 -3.90
N SER A 6 6.81 47.61 -3.09
CA SER A 6 7.23 46.32 -2.56
C SER A 6 6.63 45.23 -3.45
N VAL A 7 7.47 44.53 -4.22
CA VAL A 7 7.07 43.38 -5.02
C VAL A 7 7.24 42.14 -4.15
N LEU A 8 6.12 41.63 -3.64
CA LEU A 8 6.05 40.36 -2.91
C LEU A 8 5.99 39.23 -3.93
N VAL A 9 7.11 38.53 -4.14
CA VAL A 9 7.16 37.30 -4.94
C VAL A 9 6.57 36.16 -4.09
N LEU A 10 5.32 35.78 -4.36
CA LEU A 10 4.73 34.55 -3.83
C LEU A 10 5.42 33.35 -4.49
N ALA A 11 6.29 32.67 -3.75
CA ALA A 11 6.72 31.33 -4.11
C ALA A 11 5.53 30.38 -3.92
N MET A 12 4.87 30.00 -5.02
CA MET A 12 3.94 28.88 -5.02
C MET A 12 4.74 27.59 -4.81
N ALA A 13 4.72 27.06 -3.58
CA ALA A 13 5.13 25.70 -3.32
C ALA A 13 4.12 24.77 -4.01
N VAL A 14 4.44 24.36 -5.23
CA VAL A 14 3.77 23.25 -5.89
C VAL A 14 4.09 22.02 -5.05
N THR A 15 3.15 21.57 -4.22
CA THR A 15 3.24 20.24 -3.61
C THR A 15 3.05 19.24 -4.73
N ALA A 16 4.16 18.86 -5.38
CA ALA A 16 4.18 17.70 -6.25
C ALA A 16 3.70 16.51 -5.39
N HIS A 17 2.51 16.02 -5.69
CA HIS A 17 2.06 14.76 -5.14
C HIS A 17 3.04 13.71 -5.66
N ALA A 18 3.89 13.17 -4.78
CA ALA A 18 4.78 12.08 -5.14
C ALA A 18 3.92 10.98 -5.79
N GLU A 19 4.30 10.58 -7.01
CA GLU A 19 3.59 9.51 -7.68
C GLU A 19 3.64 8.24 -6.83
N PRO A 20 2.60 7.38 -6.90
CA PRO A 20 2.63 6.09 -6.22
C PRO A 20 3.88 5.30 -6.64
N PHE A 21 4.46 4.57 -5.69
CA PHE A 21 5.55 3.65 -5.94
C PHE A 21 5.15 2.65 -7.03
N LYS A 22 5.99 2.55 -8.07
CA LYS A 22 5.71 1.70 -9.24
C LYS A 22 6.07 0.23 -9.03
N GLY A 23 6.70 -0.12 -7.90
CA GLY A 23 7.07 -1.49 -7.58
C GLY A 23 8.03 -1.61 -6.40
N ALA A 24 8.64 -2.79 -6.28
CA ALA A 24 9.58 -3.11 -5.22
C ALA A 24 10.87 -2.30 -5.34
N SER A 25 11.26 -1.64 -4.25
CA SER A 25 12.52 -0.92 -4.11
C SER A 25 12.87 -0.80 -2.62
N PRO A 26 14.12 -0.46 -2.25
CA PRO A 26 14.46 -0.18 -0.85
C PRO A 26 13.56 0.90 -0.23
N GLU A 27 13.26 1.96 -0.98
CA GLU A 27 12.39 3.05 -0.54
C GLU A 27 10.94 2.59 -0.35
N SER A 28 10.36 1.87 -1.31
CA SER A 28 8.98 1.40 -1.17
C SER A 28 8.84 0.36 -0.06
N PHE A 29 9.87 -0.45 0.19
CA PHE A 29 9.92 -1.38 1.31
C PHE A 29 10.02 -0.69 2.66
N GLU A 30 10.85 0.35 2.79
CA GLU A 30 10.94 1.16 4.00
C GLU A 30 9.58 1.82 4.32
N HIS A 31 8.96 2.44 3.31
CA HIS A 31 7.65 3.08 3.44
C HIS A 31 6.55 2.06 3.81
N ALA A 32 6.52 0.91 3.15
CA ALA A 32 5.59 -0.18 3.47
C ALA A 32 5.77 -0.66 4.92
N THR A 33 7.01 -0.86 5.36
CA THR A 33 7.34 -1.29 6.72
C THR A 33 6.88 -0.28 7.76
N LYS A 34 7.16 1.02 7.55
CA LYS A 34 6.71 2.11 8.43
C LYS A 34 5.19 2.16 8.50
N GLN A 35 4.51 2.13 7.36
CA GLN A 35 3.05 2.15 7.28
C GLN A 35 2.42 0.96 8.02
N MET A 36 2.87 -0.27 7.74
CA MET A 36 2.31 -1.48 8.35
C MET A 36 2.57 -1.53 9.87
N SER A 37 3.72 -1.03 10.32
CA SER A 37 4.03 -0.93 11.75
C SER A 37 3.15 0.11 12.44
N ALA A 38 2.93 1.27 11.83
CA ALA A 38 2.04 2.31 12.35
C ALA A 38 0.59 1.82 12.45
N LEU A 39 0.09 1.10 11.43
CA LEU A 39 -1.23 0.48 11.46
C LEU A 39 -1.36 -0.57 12.56
N SER A 40 -0.39 -1.48 12.67
CA SER A 40 -0.38 -2.51 13.72
C SER A 40 -0.40 -1.90 15.12
N LYS A 41 0.36 -0.80 15.30
CA LYS A 41 0.35 -0.03 16.54
C LYS A 41 -1.02 0.62 16.79
N ALA A 42 -1.59 1.30 15.80
CA ALA A 42 -2.90 1.94 15.94
C ALA A 42 -3.99 0.92 16.29
N MET A 43 -3.99 -0.25 15.64
CA MET A 43 -4.90 -1.34 15.96
C MET A 43 -4.71 -1.83 17.40
N SER A 44 -3.48 -1.93 17.88
CA SER A 44 -3.20 -2.32 19.28
C SER A 44 -3.67 -1.25 20.27
N ASP A 45 -3.44 0.02 19.96
CA ASP A 45 -3.82 1.16 20.82
C ASP A 45 -5.34 1.35 20.92
N GLY A 46 -6.08 0.98 19.86
CA GLY A 46 -7.54 1.15 19.79
C GLY A 46 -8.31 0.48 20.95
N ALA A 47 -7.80 -0.61 21.50
CA ALA A 47 -8.44 -1.29 22.63
C ALA A 47 -8.50 -0.42 23.90
N ALA A 48 -7.44 0.36 24.18
CA ALA A 48 -7.41 1.27 25.32
C ALA A 48 -8.38 2.44 25.13
N ILE A 49 -8.47 2.94 23.89
CA ILE A 49 -9.37 4.04 23.51
C ILE A 49 -10.83 3.63 23.69
N LEU A 50 -11.21 2.42 23.25
CA LEU A 50 -12.57 1.91 23.42
C LEU A 50 -12.92 1.69 24.91
N LYS A 51 -11.98 1.17 25.71
CA LYS A 51 -12.18 1.00 27.16
C LYS A 51 -12.37 2.30 27.90
N GLY A 52 -11.74 3.39 27.44
CA GLY A 52 -11.88 4.71 28.04
C GLY A 52 -13.27 5.33 27.85
N GLY A 53 -14.04 4.89 26.85
CA GLY A 53 -15.41 5.36 26.61
C GLY A 53 -15.53 6.82 26.12
N ASP A 54 -14.42 7.52 25.88
CA ASP A 54 -14.42 8.89 25.35
C ASP A 54 -14.70 8.88 23.84
N LEU A 55 -15.91 9.32 23.47
CA LEU A 55 -16.34 9.42 22.07
C LEU A 55 -15.46 10.37 21.24
N THR A 56 -14.86 11.38 21.87
CA THR A 56 -13.94 12.31 21.19
C THR A 56 -12.66 11.58 20.79
N ALA A 57 -12.09 10.80 21.72
CA ALA A 57 -10.92 9.97 21.46
C ALA A 57 -11.20 8.89 20.39
N VAL A 58 -12.37 8.25 20.43
CA VAL A 58 -12.81 7.29 19.41
C VAL A 58 -12.91 7.96 18.02
N GLY A 59 -13.48 9.16 17.95
CA GLY A 59 -13.56 9.95 16.73
C GLY A 59 -12.18 10.31 16.17
N ALA A 60 -11.29 10.82 17.02
CA ALA A 60 -9.92 11.17 16.64
C ALA A 60 -9.13 9.95 16.14
N HIS A 61 -9.28 8.80 16.79
CA HIS A 61 -8.62 7.56 16.37
C HIS A 61 -9.16 7.04 15.03
N SER A 62 -10.47 7.15 14.80
CA SER A 62 -11.10 6.82 13.52
C SER A 62 -10.55 7.67 12.38
N GLN A 63 -10.36 8.97 12.62
CA GLN A 63 -9.75 9.89 11.65
C GLN A 63 -8.27 9.57 11.41
N TYR A 64 -7.53 9.21 12.47
CA TYR A 64 -6.14 8.81 12.36
C TYR A 64 -5.95 7.55 11.50
N ILE A 65 -6.77 6.51 11.71
CA ILE A 65 -6.74 5.32 10.84
C ILE A 65 -7.11 5.68 9.40
N SER A 66 -8.13 6.52 9.20
CA SER A 66 -8.55 6.95 7.86
C SER A 66 -7.44 7.72 7.12
N SER A 67 -6.70 8.60 7.82
CA SER A 67 -5.60 9.34 7.20
C SER A 67 -4.44 8.43 6.81
N MET A 68 -4.18 7.35 7.58
CA MET A 68 -3.23 6.32 7.19
C MET A 68 -3.69 5.54 5.95
N VAL A 69 -4.99 5.25 5.80
CA VAL A 69 -5.53 4.64 4.58
C VAL A 69 -5.35 5.56 3.38
N ASP A 70 -5.64 6.86 3.53
CA ASP A 70 -5.46 7.84 2.45
C ASP A 70 -3.98 8.01 2.08
N SER A 71 -3.09 7.93 3.06
CA SER A 71 -1.64 7.94 2.84
C SER A 71 -1.19 6.71 2.04
N ALA A 72 -1.66 5.52 2.43
CA ALA A 72 -1.37 4.29 1.70
C ALA A 72 -1.93 4.32 0.27
N LYS A 73 -3.13 4.87 0.09
CA LYS A 73 -3.75 5.07 -1.23
C LYS A 73 -2.86 5.89 -2.16
N LYS A 74 -2.26 6.96 -1.64
CA LYS A 74 -1.38 7.86 -2.40
C LYS A 74 -0.03 7.21 -2.70
N GLN A 75 0.53 6.46 -1.76
CA GLN A 75 1.87 5.88 -1.89
C GLN A 75 1.89 4.56 -2.67
N PHE A 76 0.88 3.71 -2.51
CA PHE A 76 0.92 2.32 -2.98
C PHE A 76 -0.14 1.97 -4.03
N GLY A 77 -0.97 2.95 -4.41
CA GLY A 77 -2.12 2.74 -5.29
C GLY A 77 -3.43 2.55 -4.52
N ASN A 78 -4.54 2.45 -5.25
CA ASN A 78 -5.90 2.38 -4.72
C ASN A 78 -6.64 1.08 -5.09
N THR A 79 -5.99 0.14 -5.78
CA THR A 79 -6.55 -1.17 -6.15
C THR A 79 -5.61 -2.30 -5.77
N ALA A 80 -6.14 -3.51 -5.63
CA ALA A 80 -5.33 -4.72 -5.43
C ALA A 80 -4.50 -5.10 -6.66
N PHE A 81 -4.78 -4.53 -7.84
CA PHE A 81 -4.12 -4.86 -9.10
C PHE A 81 -2.86 -4.03 -9.37
N GLU A 82 -2.61 -3.00 -8.57
CA GLU A 82 -1.39 -2.23 -8.65
C GLU A 82 -0.21 -2.99 -8.02
N PRO A 83 1.04 -2.72 -8.45
CA PRO A 83 2.22 -3.47 -8.00
C PRO A 83 2.37 -3.61 -6.49
N LEU A 84 1.98 -2.57 -5.74
CA LEU A 84 1.99 -2.55 -4.26
C LEU A 84 0.59 -2.43 -3.66
N GLY A 85 -0.45 -2.79 -4.43
CA GLY A 85 -1.85 -2.64 -4.06
C GLY A 85 -2.24 -3.34 -2.75
N SER A 86 -1.55 -4.43 -2.40
CA SER A 86 -1.72 -5.12 -1.12
C SER A 86 -1.49 -4.22 0.10
N CYS A 87 -0.63 -3.20 0.01
CA CYS A 87 -0.41 -2.24 1.09
C CYS A 87 -1.64 -1.35 1.34
N PHE A 88 -2.34 -0.95 0.28
CA PHE A 88 -3.61 -0.23 0.40
C PHE A 88 -4.70 -1.15 0.94
N VAL A 89 -4.81 -2.39 0.44
CA VAL A 89 -5.80 -3.36 0.92
C VAL A 89 -5.60 -3.66 2.42
N ALA A 90 -4.36 -3.87 2.87
CA ALA A 90 -4.04 -4.03 4.28
C ALA A 90 -4.49 -2.81 5.11
N SER A 91 -4.18 -1.61 4.62
CA SER A 91 -4.62 -0.38 5.27
C SER A 91 -6.16 -0.32 5.38
N ASN A 92 -6.88 -0.67 4.32
CA ASN A 92 -8.34 -0.69 4.34
C ASN A 92 -8.90 -1.76 5.30
N ALA A 93 -8.28 -2.95 5.36
CA ALA A 93 -8.65 -4.01 6.31
C ALA A 93 -8.50 -3.55 7.77
N SER A 94 -7.46 -2.78 8.08
CA SER A 94 -7.29 -2.19 9.43
C SER A 94 -8.44 -1.22 9.79
N ARG A 95 -8.94 -0.44 8.82
CA ARG A 95 -10.08 0.44 9.01
C ARG A 95 -11.37 -0.36 9.20
N THR A 96 -11.58 -1.40 8.41
CA THR A 96 -12.71 -2.32 8.57
C THR A 96 -12.71 -2.96 9.96
N TRP A 97 -11.54 -3.42 10.41
CA TRP A 97 -11.36 -3.96 11.76
C TRP A 97 -11.76 -2.94 12.83
N TRP A 98 -11.25 -1.70 12.74
CA TRP A 98 -11.57 -0.65 13.70
C TRP A 98 -13.06 -0.31 13.70
N SER A 99 -13.68 -0.17 12.53
CA SER A 99 -15.13 0.07 12.43
C SER A 99 -15.95 -1.07 13.05
N ALA A 100 -15.52 -2.32 12.91
CA ALA A 100 -16.17 -3.45 13.55
C ALA A 100 -16.04 -3.40 15.09
N GLN A 101 -14.87 -3.01 15.60
CA GLN A 101 -14.64 -2.83 17.04
C GLN A 101 -15.52 -1.72 17.62
N VAL A 102 -15.58 -0.56 16.96
CA VAL A 102 -16.44 0.56 17.37
C VAL A 102 -17.92 0.14 17.36
N ALA A 103 -18.38 -0.54 16.30
CA ALA A 103 -19.74 -1.03 16.22
C ALA A 103 -20.06 -2.02 17.37
N ALA A 104 -19.17 -2.98 17.64
CA ALA A 104 -19.34 -3.91 18.74
C ALA A 104 -19.40 -3.20 20.09
N ALA A 105 -18.53 -2.21 20.33
CA ALA A 105 -18.53 -1.40 21.55
C ALA A 105 -19.87 -0.68 21.76
N HIS A 106 -20.46 -0.10 20.70
CA HIS A 106 -21.80 0.51 20.75
C HIS A 106 -22.92 -0.50 21.00
N HIS A 107 -22.70 -1.78 20.72
CA HIS A 107 -23.65 -2.88 20.93
C HIS A 107 -23.30 -3.74 22.16
N GLY A 108 -22.67 -3.15 23.18
CA GLY A 108 -22.38 -3.84 24.44
C GLY A 108 -21.31 -4.93 24.33
N GLY A 109 -20.39 -4.80 23.36
CA GLY A 109 -19.34 -5.76 23.06
C GLY A 109 -19.77 -6.91 22.15
N VAL A 110 -20.98 -6.86 21.59
CA VAL A 110 -21.50 -7.91 20.69
C VAL A 110 -21.32 -7.51 19.24
N GLU A 111 -20.70 -8.39 18.46
CA GLU A 111 -20.57 -8.19 17.02
C GLU A 111 -21.95 -8.27 16.33
N LYS A 112 -22.28 -7.27 15.52
CA LYS A 112 -23.48 -7.32 14.65
C LYS A 112 -23.43 -8.47 13.65
N LYS A 113 -22.24 -8.74 13.11
CA LYS A 113 -21.93 -9.88 12.24
C LYS A 113 -20.84 -10.68 12.95
N THR A 114 -21.18 -11.86 13.43
CA THR A 114 -20.24 -12.76 14.12
C THR A 114 -18.98 -12.97 13.29
N GLY A 115 -17.82 -12.77 13.90
CA GLY A 115 -16.51 -12.97 13.27
C GLY A 115 -16.05 -11.82 12.37
N ALA A 116 -16.73 -10.67 12.34
CA ALA A 116 -16.32 -9.53 11.52
C ALA A 116 -14.98 -8.93 11.98
N ILE A 117 -14.78 -8.78 13.29
CA ILE A 117 -13.53 -8.27 13.89
C ILE A 117 -12.40 -9.25 13.56
N LYS A 118 -12.59 -10.54 13.82
CA LYS A 118 -11.57 -11.56 13.52
C LYS A 118 -11.27 -11.63 12.03
N GLY A 119 -12.28 -11.66 11.18
CA GLY A 119 -12.11 -11.71 9.72
C GLY A 119 -11.31 -10.52 9.19
N ALA A 120 -11.62 -9.30 9.65
CA ALA A 120 -10.87 -8.11 9.24
C ALA A 120 -9.43 -8.09 9.79
N LEU A 121 -9.20 -8.65 10.98
CA LEU A 121 -7.85 -8.80 11.54
C LEU A 121 -7.02 -9.81 10.74
N ASP A 122 -7.61 -10.96 10.40
CA ASP A 122 -6.97 -11.99 9.60
C ASP A 122 -6.63 -11.45 8.20
N GLU A 123 -7.57 -10.72 7.57
CA GLU A 123 -7.34 -10.04 6.28
C GLU A 123 -6.22 -9.00 6.37
N PHE A 124 -6.18 -8.21 7.46
CA PHE A 124 -5.09 -7.26 7.69
C PHE A 124 -3.73 -7.97 7.73
N HIS A 125 -3.60 -9.07 8.49
CA HIS A 125 -2.35 -9.79 8.61
C HIS A 125 -1.91 -10.41 7.27
N GLU A 126 -2.84 -11.06 6.56
CA GLU A 126 -2.55 -11.62 5.24
C GLU A 126 -2.05 -10.53 4.27
N LYS A 127 -2.76 -9.41 4.19
CA LYS A 127 -2.44 -8.34 3.25
C LYS A 127 -1.23 -7.52 3.67
N ARG A 128 -0.95 -7.42 4.96
CA ARG A 128 0.30 -6.86 5.49
C ARG A 128 1.49 -7.68 5.01
N ASP A 129 1.41 -9.00 5.13
CA ASP A 129 2.49 -9.88 4.71
C ASP A 129 2.67 -9.85 3.18
N ASP A 130 1.57 -9.80 2.43
CA ASP A 130 1.60 -9.54 0.98
C ASP A 130 2.25 -8.19 0.64
N CYS A 131 1.90 -7.12 1.36
CA CYS A 131 2.48 -5.79 1.17
C CYS A 131 3.99 -5.80 1.36
N LEU A 132 4.47 -6.33 2.49
CA LEU A 132 5.91 -6.36 2.79
C LEU A 132 6.68 -7.23 1.81
N ARG A 133 6.11 -8.35 1.37
CA ARG A 133 6.69 -9.23 0.35
C ARG A 133 6.73 -8.57 -1.03
N SER A 134 5.69 -7.87 -1.44
CA SER A 134 5.64 -7.18 -2.74
C SER A 134 6.54 -5.95 -2.79
N ALA A 135 6.71 -5.25 -1.66
CA ALA A 135 7.57 -4.08 -1.58
C ALA A 135 9.06 -4.44 -1.45
N ASN A 136 9.39 -5.60 -0.86
CA ASN A 136 10.77 -6.03 -0.69
C ASN A 136 11.43 -6.43 -2.04
N PRO A 137 12.55 -5.78 -2.43
CA PRO A 137 13.23 -6.06 -3.70
C PRO A 137 13.82 -7.46 -3.79
N GLU A 138 14.25 -8.07 -2.68
CA GLU A 138 14.81 -9.42 -2.68
C GLU A 138 13.74 -10.50 -2.86
N SER A 139 12.61 -10.37 -2.17
CA SER A 139 11.52 -11.33 -2.31
C SER A 139 10.85 -11.21 -3.66
N SER A 140 10.69 -10.01 -4.20
CA SER A 140 10.12 -9.81 -5.53
C SER A 140 11.03 -10.39 -6.63
N ALA A 141 12.36 -10.23 -6.52
CA ALA A 141 13.32 -10.89 -7.40
C ALA A 141 13.22 -12.43 -7.34
N LYS A 142 13.10 -13.01 -6.15
CA LYS A 142 12.95 -14.46 -5.96
C LYS A 142 11.65 -15.00 -6.56
N VAL A 143 10.53 -14.29 -6.38
CA VAL A 143 9.24 -14.66 -6.99
C VAL A 143 9.32 -14.64 -8.51
N ASN A 144 9.95 -13.62 -9.09
CA ASN A 144 10.13 -13.55 -10.55
C ASN A 144 11.02 -14.69 -11.06
N ALA A 145 12.14 -14.98 -10.40
CA ALA A 145 13.01 -16.10 -10.75
C ALA A 145 12.31 -17.48 -10.62
N GLY A 146 11.48 -17.65 -9.58
CA GLY A 146 10.68 -18.86 -9.40
C GLY A 146 9.64 -19.04 -10.50
N ARG A 147 8.91 -17.98 -10.87
CA ARG A 147 7.97 -18.02 -12.00
C ARG A 147 8.67 -18.30 -13.32
N ASP A 148 9.83 -17.71 -13.54
CA ASP A 148 10.66 -17.96 -14.73
C ASP A 148 11.10 -19.44 -14.81
N THR A 149 11.40 -20.06 -13.66
CA THR A 149 11.75 -21.48 -13.58
C THR A 149 10.55 -22.37 -13.90
N ASP A 150 9.39 -22.10 -13.28
CA ASP A 150 8.13 -22.81 -13.53
C ASP A 150 7.67 -22.67 -15.00
N LEU A 151 7.85 -21.49 -15.58
CA LEU A 151 7.56 -21.22 -16.99
C LEU A 151 8.51 -22.02 -17.88
N LYS A 152 9.82 -22.00 -17.61
CA LYS A 152 10.81 -22.78 -18.36
C LYS A 152 10.48 -24.28 -18.36
N GLU A 153 10.08 -24.83 -17.22
CA GLU A 153 9.68 -26.24 -17.09
C GLU A 153 8.40 -26.55 -17.89
N LYS A 154 7.39 -25.67 -17.83
CA LYS A 154 6.09 -25.88 -18.50
C LYS A 154 6.09 -25.59 -20.00
N THR A 155 6.92 -24.65 -20.46
CA THR A 155 6.95 -24.22 -21.88
C THR A 155 8.10 -24.79 -22.68
N GLY A 156 9.05 -25.47 -22.02
CA GLY A 156 10.12 -26.23 -22.66
C GLY A 156 11.36 -25.42 -23.02
N GLY A 157 11.55 -24.22 -22.46
CA GLY A 157 12.76 -23.38 -22.62
C GLY A 157 13.05 -22.83 -24.03
N ASP A 158 12.50 -23.45 -25.07
CA ASP A 158 12.88 -23.20 -26.47
C ASP A 158 11.77 -22.48 -27.29
N ARG A 159 10.69 -22.04 -26.63
CA ARG A 159 9.63 -21.27 -27.31
C ARG A 159 9.96 -19.79 -27.21
N GLU A 160 10.17 -19.14 -28.36
CA GLU A 160 10.36 -17.68 -28.46
C GLU A 160 9.30 -16.96 -27.62
N CYS A 161 9.72 -16.38 -26.51
CA CYS A 161 8.85 -15.52 -25.73
C CYS A 161 8.41 -14.34 -26.58
N LEU A 162 7.12 -13.99 -26.48
CA LEU A 162 6.57 -12.83 -27.16
C LEU A 162 7.39 -11.58 -26.80
N THR A 163 7.72 -10.78 -27.81
CA THR A 163 8.27 -9.44 -27.59
C THR A 163 7.22 -8.59 -26.87
N VAL A 164 7.57 -8.15 -25.66
CA VAL A 164 6.72 -7.26 -24.86
C VAL A 164 7.25 -5.84 -25.01
N PHE A 165 6.40 -4.93 -25.47
CA PHE A 165 6.70 -3.51 -25.52
C PHE A 165 6.25 -2.82 -24.23
N THR A 166 7.01 -1.84 -23.78
CA THR A 166 6.68 -0.93 -22.69
C THR A 166 6.88 0.51 -23.16
N VAL A 167 6.38 1.49 -22.41
CA VAL A 167 6.65 2.91 -22.68
C VAL A 167 7.77 3.38 -21.77
N ASP A 168 8.81 3.97 -22.34
CA ASP A 168 9.89 4.61 -21.59
C ASP A 168 9.32 5.80 -20.79
N PRO A 169 9.50 5.84 -19.46
CA PRO A 169 8.90 6.87 -18.63
C PRO A 169 9.50 8.26 -18.86
N GLU A 170 10.74 8.37 -19.37
CA GLU A 170 11.45 9.61 -19.63
C GLU A 170 11.20 10.12 -21.05
N THR A 171 11.32 9.25 -22.06
CA THR A 171 11.19 9.65 -23.48
C THR A 171 9.78 9.53 -24.03
N LYS A 172 8.89 8.81 -23.33
CA LYS A 172 7.53 8.46 -23.77
C LYS A 172 7.49 7.61 -25.04
N GLU A 173 8.62 7.03 -25.46
CA GLU A 173 8.69 6.15 -26.62
C GLU A 173 8.32 4.72 -26.26
N VAL A 174 7.83 3.96 -27.24
CA VAL A 174 7.58 2.53 -27.08
C VAL A 174 8.92 1.79 -27.23
N VAL A 175 9.37 1.16 -26.15
CA VAL A 175 10.63 0.40 -26.09
C VAL A 175 10.36 -1.08 -25.83
N GLU A 176 11.17 -1.96 -26.40
CA GLU A 176 11.11 -3.40 -26.11
C GLU A 176 11.61 -3.66 -24.69
N LYS A 177 10.80 -4.38 -23.89
CA LYS A 177 11.21 -4.82 -22.56
C LYS A 177 12.29 -5.91 -22.73
N PRO A 178 13.39 -5.87 -21.96
CA PRO A 178 14.41 -6.91 -21.99
C PRO A 178 13.78 -8.30 -21.86
N LYS A 179 14.11 -9.20 -22.79
CA LYS A 179 13.59 -10.57 -22.78
C LYS A 179 14.01 -11.25 -21.46
N PRO A 180 13.10 -11.96 -20.78
CA PRO A 180 13.44 -12.74 -19.60
C PRO A 180 14.54 -13.76 -19.87
N SER A 181 15.31 -14.12 -18.84
CA SER A 181 16.43 -15.05 -18.96
C SER A 181 16.05 -16.44 -19.47
N HIS A 182 14.82 -16.88 -19.21
CA HIS A 182 14.29 -18.15 -19.71
C HIS A 182 13.94 -18.13 -21.21
N CYS A 183 14.04 -16.97 -21.86
CA CYS A 183 13.76 -16.75 -23.28
C CYS A 183 15.04 -16.55 -24.11
N MET A 184 16.20 -16.52 -23.47
CA MET A 184 17.50 -16.43 -24.13
C MET A 184 18.10 -17.84 -24.17
N GLY A 185 17.89 -18.53 -25.29
CA GLY A 185 18.55 -19.80 -25.61
C GLY A 185 19.98 -19.59 -26.09
#